data_AF-A0A222WGW9-F1
#
_entry.id   AF-A0A222WGW9-F1
#
_cell.length_a   1.000
_cell.length_b   1.000
_cell.length_c   1.000
_cell.angle_alpha   90.00
_cell.angle_beta   90.00
_cell.angle_gamma   90.00
#
_symmetry.space_group_name_H-M   'P 1'
#
loop_
_entity.id
_entity.type
_entity.pdbx_description
1 polymer ?
#
loop_
_entity_poly.entity_id
_entity_poly.type
_entity_poly.pdbx_seq_one_letter_code
_entity_poly.pdbx_strand_id
1 'polypeptide(L)'
;MDFISLTESFSPLQELPPSPLLLHVHEILNSEDTDTKIAMNIADKPDFFSLLLVTTNTKENYWNAHLFYMDQVERNNKQYRYHTFSITESLHLHNCLSELFKG
;
A
#
# COMPACT_ATOMS: atom_id res chain seq x y z
N MET A 1 -3.54 -0.74 -12.59
CA MET A 1 -2.87 -1.22 -11.36
C MET A 1 -3.14 -2.71 -11.39
N ASP A 2 -2.10 -3.51 -11.53
CA ASP A 2 -2.26 -4.94 -11.77
C ASP A 2 -2.20 -5.68 -10.44
N PHE A 3 -3.09 -6.65 -10.27
CA PHE A 3 -3.12 -7.47 -9.07
C PHE A 3 -2.16 -8.65 -9.22
N ILE A 4 -1.34 -8.84 -8.19
CA ILE A 4 -0.38 -9.93 -8.04
C ILE A 4 -0.76 -10.80 -6.84
N SER A 5 -0.15 -11.97 -6.73
CA SER A 5 -0.30 -12.83 -5.55
C SER A 5 0.39 -12.23 -4.32
N LEU A 6 -0.01 -12.67 -3.14
CA LEU A 6 0.64 -12.30 -1.87
C LEU A 6 2.16 -12.57 -1.91
N THR A 7 2.59 -13.73 -2.40
CA THR A 7 4.02 -14.08 -2.47
C THR A 7 4.80 -13.14 -3.39
N GLU A 8 4.23 -12.76 -4.54
CA GLU A 8 4.86 -11.84 -5.48
C GLU A 8 4.95 -10.41 -4.90
N SER A 9 4.04 -10.03 -4.01
CA SER A 9 3.99 -8.69 -3.42
C SER A 9 5.18 -8.32 -2.53
N PHE A 10 5.95 -9.31 -2.08
CA PHE A 10 7.16 -9.06 -1.30
C PHE A 10 8.36 -8.62 -2.16
N SER A 11 8.37 -8.92 -3.47
CA SER A 11 9.52 -8.57 -4.33
C SER A 11 9.74 -7.06 -4.47
N PRO A 12 8.70 -6.24 -4.78
CA PRO A 12 8.87 -4.78 -4.87
C PRO A 12 9.31 -4.14 -3.53
N LEU A 13 8.99 -4.77 -2.40
CA LEU A 13 9.33 -4.27 -1.08
C LEU A 13 10.80 -4.46 -0.72
N GLN A 14 11.49 -5.42 -1.34
CA GLN A 14 12.93 -5.64 -1.11
C GLN A 14 13.79 -4.50 -1.63
N GLU A 15 13.28 -3.72 -2.59
CA GLU A 15 13.97 -2.56 -3.16
C GLU A 15 13.85 -1.31 -2.25
N LEU A 16 12.92 -1.33 -1.28
CA LEU A 16 12.71 -0.23 -0.35
C LEU A 16 13.71 -0.28 0.81
N PRO A 17 14.20 0.88 1.29
CA PRO A 17 15.09 0.93 2.44
C PRO A 17 14.37 0.45 3.72
N PRO A 18 15.09 -0.22 4.64
CA PRO A 18 14.54 -0.58 5.93
C PRO A 18 13.96 0.62 6.66
N SER A 19 12.67 0.57 6.99
CA SER A 19 11.94 1.66 7.62
C SER A 19 10.78 1.13 8.47
N PRO A 20 10.29 1.90 9.46
CA PRO A 20 9.06 1.56 10.18
C PRO A 20 7.85 1.37 9.26
N LEU A 21 7.82 2.06 8.11
CA LEU A 21 6.82 1.87 7.07
C LEU A 21 6.92 0.47 6.46
N LEU A 22 8.12 0.06 6.06
CA LEU A 22 8.33 -1.26 5.45
C LEU A 22 7.91 -2.39 6.39
N LEU A 23 8.25 -2.28 7.69
CA LEU A 23 7.82 -3.24 8.71
C LEU A 23 6.28 -3.33 8.79
N HIS A 24 5.59 -2.19 8.81
CA HIS A 24 4.12 -2.17 8.84
C HIS A 24 3.50 -2.76 7.58
N VAL A 25 4.07 -2.51 6.39
CA VAL A 25 3.61 -3.15 5.16
C VAL A 25 3.77 -4.67 5.24
N HIS A 26 4.91 -5.17 5.76
CA HIS A 26 5.10 -6.60 5.98
C HIS A 26 4.10 -7.18 6.99
N GLU A 27 3.78 -6.46 8.07
CA GLU A 27 2.78 -6.90 9.05
C GLU A 27 1.40 -7.06 8.41
N ILE A 28 0.98 -6.11 7.55
CA ILE A 28 -0.27 -6.22 6.80
C ILE A 28 -0.22 -7.47 5.92
N LEU A 29 0.77 -7.59 5.04
CA LEU A 29 0.86 -8.71 4.09
C LEU A 29 0.93 -10.08 4.80
N ASN A 30 1.66 -10.19 5.91
CA ASN A 30 1.75 -11.44 6.67
C ASN A 30 0.45 -11.81 7.40
N SER A 31 -0.48 -10.86 7.56
CA SER A 31 -1.81 -11.12 8.14
C SER A 31 -2.86 -11.51 7.10
N GLU A 32 -2.57 -11.33 5.81
CA GLU A 32 -3.48 -11.66 4.71
C GLU A 32 -3.47 -13.17 4.40
N ASP A 33 -4.61 -13.67 3.92
CA ASP A 33 -4.71 -15.05 3.44
C ASP A 33 -3.93 -15.27 2.13
N THR A 34 -3.54 -16.52 1.88
CA THR A 34 -2.81 -16.90 0.65
C THR A 34 -3.56 -16.62 -0.65
N ASP A 35 -4.89 -16.58 -0.60
CA ASP A 35 -5.75 -16.30 -1.75
C ASP A 35 -5.96 -14.79 -1.99
N THR A 36 -5.39 -13.95 -1.13
CA THR A 36 -5.47 -12.49 -1.23
C THR A 36 -4.69 -12.01 -2.44
N LYS A 37 -5.34 -11.15 -3.22
CA LYS A 37 -4.72 -10.42 -4.32
C LYS A 37 -4.26 -9.06 -3.83
N ILE A 38 -3.06 -8.70 -4.25
CA ILE A 38 -2.39 -7.48 -3.83
C ILE A 38 -2.19 -6.59 -5.05
N ALA A 39 -2.50 -5.31 -4.95
CA ALA A 39 -2.03 -4.32 -5.91
C ALA A 39 -1.24 -3.24 -5.16
N MET A 40 -0.10 -2.84 -5.72
CA MET A 40 0.80 -1.89 -5.08
C MET A 40 1.21 -0.81 -6.07
N ASN A 41 1.28 0.43 -5.60
CA ASN A 41 1.83 1.52 -6.39
C ASN A 41 2.66 2.42 -5.47
N ILE A 42 3.89 2.71 -5.90
CA ILE A 42 4.89 3.43 -5.13
C ILE A 42 5.25 4.68 -5.93
N ALA A 43 5.11 5.84 -5.27
CA ALA A 43 5.56 7.12 -5.76
C ALA A 43 6.71 7.60 -4.85
N ASP A 44 7.95 7.36 -5.28
CA ASP A 44 9.14 7.91 -4.63
C ASP A 44 9.65 9.12 -5.41
N LYS A 45 9.40 10.32 -4.89
CA LYS A 45 9.81 11.60 -5.47
C LYS A 45 10.71 12.35 -4.46
N PRO A 46 11.50 13.34 -4.92
CA PRO A 46 12.34 14.14 -4.02
C PRO A 46 11.57 14.80 -2.87
N ASP A 47 10.33 15.22 -3.13
CA ASP A 47 9.52 15.99 -2.17
C ASP A 47 8.62 15.12 -1.30
N PHE A 48 8.27 13.92 -1.76
CA PHE A 48 7.37 13.04 -1.03
C PHE A 48 7.57 11.57 -1.39
N PHE A 49 7.24 10.70 -0.46
CA PHE A 49 7.04 9.27 -0.68
C PHE A 49 5.56 8.98 -0.52
N SER A 50 5.00 8.12 -1.37
CA SER A 50 3.72 7.50 -1.10
C SER A 50 3.67 6.06 -1.56
N LEU A 51 2.99 5.21 -0.80
CA LEU A 51 2.73 3.82 -1.16
C LEU A 51 1.24 3.58 -0.98
N LEU A 52 0.58 3.14 -2.04
CA LEU A 52 -0.78 2.62 -2.01
C LEU A 52 -0.71 1.10 -2.13
N LEU A 53 -1.21 0.43 -1.11
CA LEU A 53 -1.36 -1.02 -1.06
C LEU A 53 -2.86 -1.34 -1.03
N VAL A 54 -3.32 -2.15 -1.96
CA VAL A 54 -4.69 -2.65 -2.02
C VAL A 54 -4.66 -4.15 -1.77
N THR A 55 -5.42 -4.61 -0.79
CA THR A 55 -5.61 -6.04 -0.51
C THR A 55 -7.06 -6.41 -0.80
N THR A 56 -7.28 -7.50 -1.53
CA THR A 56 -8.64 -7.98 -1.80
C THR A 56 -8.71 -9.49 -1.82
N ASN A 57 -9.75 -10.03 -1.20
CA ASN A 57 -10.06 -11.44 -1.20
C ASN A 57 -11.53 -11.64 -1.59
N THR A 58 -11.74 -12.33 -2.71
CA THR A 58 -13.09 -12.59 -3.23
C THR A 58 -13.86 -13.59 -2.36
N LYS A 59 -13.18 -14.52 -1.67
CA LYS A 59 -13.83 -15.52 -0.81
C LYS A 59 -14.42 -14.88 0.44
N GLU A 60 -13.69 -13.95 1.04
CA GLU A 60 -14.12 -13.23 2.25
C GLU A 60 -14.87 -11.93 1.96
N ASN A 61 -14.99 -11.56 0.68
CA ASN A 61 -15.68 -10.37 0.21
C ASN A 61 -15.15 -9.08 0.85
N TYR A 62 -13.82 -8.93 0.92
CA TYR A 62 -13.19 -7.68 1.36
C TYR A 62 -12.26 -7.05 0.31
N TRP A 63 -12.06 -5.75 0.52
CA TRP A 63 -11.25 -4.86 -0.27
C TRP A 63 -10.77 -3.73 0.63
N ASN A 64 -9.48 -3.70 0.95
CA ASN A 64 -8.88 -2.67 1.78
C ASN A 64 -7.88 -1.87 0.96
N ALA A 65 -7.85 -0.55 1.18
CA ALA A 65 -6.82 0.33 0.65
C ALA A 65 -6.03 0.92 1.80
N HIS A 66 -4.72 0.74 1.75
CA HIS A 66 -3.74 1.21 2.71
C HIS A 66 -2.89 2.28 2.04
N LEU A 67 -2.97 3.51 2.54
CA LEU A 67 -2.21 4.65 2.05
C LEU A 67 -1.13 5.02 3.06
N PHE A 68 0.11 4.96 2.62
CA PHE A 68 1.28 5.43 3.33
C PHE A 68 1.81 6.69 2.66
N TYR A 69 2.17 7.68 3.46
CA TYR A 69 2.67 8.96 2.96
C TYR A 69 3.77 9.54 3.86
N MET A 70 4.80 10.12 3.24
CA MET A 70 5.83 10.90 3.92
C MET A 70 6.19 12.11 3.05
N ASP A 71 6.06 13.32 3.58
CA ASP A 71 6.74 14.48 3.01
C ASP A 71 8.20 14.55 3.49
N GLN A 72 8.94 15.59 3.10
CA GLN A 72 10.32 15.79 3.51
C GLN A 72 10.51 15.83 5.04
N VAL A 73 9.57 16.42 5.78
CA VAL A 73 9.63 16.51 7.24
C VAL A 73 9.46 15.12 7.86
N GLU A 74 8.49 14.34 7.39
CA GLU A 74 8.31 12.97 7.86
C GLU A 74 9.50 12.08 7.53
N ARG A 75 10.06 12.18 6.31
CA ARG A 75 11.28 11.44 5.92
C ARG A 75 12.45 11.75 6.86
N ASN A 76 12.69 13.03 7.15
CA ASN A 76 13.77 13.46 8.04
C ASN A 76 13.60 12.93 9.47
N ASN A 77 12.35 12.78 9.92
CA ASN A 77 12.02 12.27 11.25
C ASN A 77 11.79 10.76 11.29
N LYS A 78 11.94 10.05 10.16
CA LYS A 78 11.63 8.61 10.02
C LYS A 78 10.20 8.26 10.45
N GLN A 79 9.26 9.17 10.19
CA GLN A 79 7.84 9.00 10.46
C GLN A 79 7.06 8.83 9.15
N TYR A 80 5.83 8.35 9.25
CA TYR A 80 4.92 8.28 8.11
C TYR A 80 3.48 8.46 8.58
N ARG A 81 2.64 8.96 7.66
CA ARG A 81 1.19 8.99 7.83
C ARG A 81 0.61 7.73 7.24
N TYR A 82 -0.37 7.17 7.92
CA TYR A 82 -1.05 5.94 7.51
C TYR A 82 -2.56 6.12 7.59
N HIS A 83 -3.22 5.75 6.50
CA HIS A 83 -4.67 5.69 6.42
C HIS A 83 -5.08 4.35 5.84
N THR A 84 -6.10 3.74 6.43
CA THR A 84 -6.77 2.56 5.88
C THR A 84 -8.21 2.91 5.59
N PHE A 85 -8.72 2.39 4.49
CA PHE A 85 -10.08 2.59 4.04
C PHE A 85 -10.79 1.23 4.00
N SER A 86 -11.99 1.17 4.57
CA SER A 86 -12.82 -0.03 4.56
C SER A 86 -13.40 -0.31 3.16
N ILE A 87 -14.02 -1.48 2.96
CA ILE A 87 -14.59 -1.95 1.67
C ILE A 87 -15.40 -0.88 0.94
N THR A 88 -16.36 -0.26 1.63
CA THR A 88 -17.29 0.70 1.03
C THR A 88 -16.56 1.97 0.59
N GLU A 89 -15.61 2.44 1.39
CA GLU A 89 -14.81 3.63 1.11
C GLU A 89 -13.77 3.35 0.02
N SER A 90 -13.12 2.19 0.09
CA SER A 90 -12.11 1.76 -0.87
C SER A 90 -12.65 1.60 -2.27
N LEU A 91 -13.87 1.06 -2.44
CA LEU A 91 -14.50 0.96 -3.75
C LEU A 91 -14.76 2.33 -4.38
N HIS A 92 -15.20 3.31 -3.58
CA HIS A 92 -15.45 4.67 -4.06
C HIS A 92 -14.16 5.44 -4.32
N LEU A 93 -13.13 5.21 -3.49
CA LEU A 93 -11.85 5.90 -3.55
C LEU A 93 -10.86 5.23 -4.51
N HIS A 94 -11.06 3.98 -4.93
CA HIS A 94 -10.10 3.25 -5.75
C HIS A 94 -9.74 3.98 -7.03
N ASN A 95 -10.73 4.56 -7.72
CA ASN A 95 -10.48 5.33 -8.95
C ASN A 95 -9.66 6.59 -8.65
N CYS A 96 -10.06 7.38 -7.64
CA CYS A 96 -9.34 8.60 -7.24
C CYS A 96 -7.91 8.30 -6.78
N LEU A 97 -7.73 7.30 -5.92
CA LEU A 97 -6.43 6.88 -5.41
C LEU A 97 -5.56 6.32 -6.54
N SER A 98 -6.13 5.52 -7.45
CA SER A 98 -5.37 5.01 -8.60
C SER A 98 -4.90 6.13 -9.53
N GLU A 99 -5.70 7.18 -9.73
CA GLU A 99 -5.31 8.34 -10.54
C GLU A 99 -4.19 9.18 -9.89
N LEU A 100 -4.23 9.38 -8.57
CA LEU A 100 -3.17 10.10 -7.85
C LEU A 100 -1.78 9.46 -8.01
N PHE A 101 -1.74 8.15 -8.27
CA PHE A 101 -0.50 7.40 -8.45
C PHE A 101 -0.18 7.08 -9.93
N LYS A 102 -0.98 7.56 -10.88
CA LYS A 102 -0.72 7.38 -12.32
C LYS A 102 0.26 8.39 -12.93
N GLY A 103 0.62 9.44 -12.18
CA GLY A 103 1.71 10.39 -12.46
C GLY A 103 1.90 10.73 -13.93
#